data_AF-A0A2W6E7A4-F1
#
_entry.id   AF-A0A2W6E7A4-F1
#
_cell.length_a   1.000
_cell.length_b   1.000
_cell.length_c   1.000
_cell.angle_alpha   90.00
_cell.angle_beta   90.00
_cell.angle_gamma   90.00
#
_symmetry.space_group_name_H-M   'P 1'
#
loop_
_entity.id
_entity.type
_entity.pdbx_description
1 polymer ?
#
loop_
_entity_poly.entity_id
_entity_poly.type
_entity_poly.pdbx_seq_one_letter_code
_entity_poly.pdbx_strand_id
1 'polypeptide(L)' 'MHRTLLFRTSTRCGSGGCVEVAPLPDGGAAVRDAKDRTREPLTFTGQEWADFVSGVKSGEFDF' A
#
# COMPACT_ATOMS: atom_id res chain seq x y z
N MET A 1 17.22 13.99 -5.69
CA MET A 1 17.19 12.67 -6.35
C MET A 1 15.79 12.11 -6.18
N HIS A 2 14.91 12.23 -7.18
CA HIS A 2 13.59 11.58 -7.11
C HIS A 2 13.78 10.09 -7.38
N ARG A 3 13.77 9.29 -6.31
CA ARG A 3 13.80 7.83 -6.44
C ARG A 3 12.43 7.40 -6.96
N THR A 4 12.38 6.82 -8.15
CA THR A 4 11.16 6.21 -8.67
C THR A 4 10.75 5.06 -7.76
N LEU A 5 9.52 5.12 -7.24
CA LEU A 5 8.95 4.02 -6.47
C LEU A 5 8.59 2.86 -7.40
N LEU A 6 9.01 1.65 -7.04
CA LEU A 6 8.67 0.43 -7.76
C LEU A 6 7.40 -0.17 -7.15
N PHE A 7 6.28 0.08 -7.83
CA PHE A 7 4.96 -0.39 -7.42
C PHE A 7 4.72 -1.84 -7.83
N ARG A 8 4.19 -2.64 -6.90
CA ARG A 8 3.72 -4.02 -7.14
C ARG A 8 2.20 -4.08 -7.03
N THR A 9 1.54 -4.57 -8.08
CA THR A 9 0.08 -4.80 -8.12
C THR A 9 -0.32 -5.98 -7.24
N SER A 10 -1.45 -5.85 -6.55
CA SER A 10 -2.02 -6.92 -5.73
C SER A 10 -2.39 -8.15 -6.58
N THR A 11 -2.21 -9.34 -6.01
CA THR A 11 -2.55 -10.61 -6.68
C THR A 11 -4.05 -10.86 -6.79
N ARG A 12 -4.88 -10.15 -6.00
CA ARG A 12 -6.35 -10.18 -6.06
C ARG A 12 -6.93 -8.96 -6.80
N CYS A 13 -6.17 -8.39 -7.73
CA CYS A 13 -6.68 -7.32 -8.60
C CYS A 13 -7.74 -7.88 -9.56
N GLY A 14 -8.96 -7.36 -9.47
CA GLY A 14 -10.11 -7.80 -10.27
C GLY A 14 -11.34 -6.93 -10.05
N SER A 15 -12.53 -7.52 -10.13
CA SER A 15 -13.82 -6.82 -10.01
C SER A 15 -14.01 -6.09 -8.67
N GLY A 16 -13.36 -6.54 -7.59
CA GLY A 16 -13.47 -5.95 -6.25
C GLY A 16 -12.58 -4.73 -5.96
N GLY A 17 -11.59 -4.43 -6.81
CA GLY A 17 -10.56 -3.42 -6.50
C GLY A 17 -9.16 -3.87 -6.90
N CYS A 18 -8.27 -2.92 -7.15
CA CYS A 18 -6.87 -3.19 -7.47
C CYS A 18 -6.01 -2.14 -6.78
N VAL A 19 -5.05 -2.58 -5.97
CA VAL A 19 -4.11 -1.69 -5.29
C VAL A 19 -2.69 -2.03 -5.71
N GLU A 20 -1.83 -1.01 -5.74
CA GLU A 20 -0.40 -1.17 -5.92
C GLU A 20 0.33 -0.64 -4.68
N VAL A 21 1.37 -1.35 -4.25
CA VAL A 21 2.18 -0.98 -3.07
C VAL A 21 3.65 -0.86 -3.46
N ALA A 22 4.34 0.17 -2.97
CA ALA A 22 5.79 0.34 -3.09
C ALA A 22 6.43 0.58 -1.71
N PRO A 23 7.58 -0.05 -1.41
CA PRO A 23 8.31 0.21 -0.17
C PRO A 23 8.98 1.59 -0.17
N LEU A 24 8.96 2.25 0.98
CA LEU A 24 9.64 3.52 1.22
C LEU A 24 10.98 3.33 1.96
N PRO A 25 11.93 4.28 1.88
CA PRO A 25 13.24 4.15 2.52
C PRO A 25 13.22 4.03 4.04
N ASP A 26 12.18 4.55 4.70
CA ASP A 26 11.98 4.51 6.15
C ASP A 26 11.30 3.22 6.64
N GLY A 27 11.14 2.23 5.75
CA GLY A 27 10.40 0.99 6.04
C GLY A 27 8.88 1.15 5.88
N GLY A 28 8.41 2.34 5.50
CA GLY A 28 7.01 2.62 5.21
C GLY A 28 6.53 2.09 3.86
N ALA A 29 5.32 2.49 3.49
CA ALA A 29 4.69 2.07 2.24
C ALA A 29 3.96 3.22 1.56
N ALA A 30 4.05 3.26 0.23
CA ALA A 30 3.15 4.03 -0.62
C ALA A 30 2.10 3.09 -1.23
N VAL A 31 0.83 3.43 -1.11
CA VAL A 31 -0.32 2.65 -1.62
C VAL A 31 -1.12 3.52 -2.57
N ARG A 32 -1.46 2.98 -3.75
CA ARG A 32 -2.30 3.69 -4.73
C ARG A 32 -3.34 2.79 -5.38
N ASP A 33 -4.37 3.41 -5.94
CA ASP A 33 -5.34 2.74 -6.80
C ASP A 33 -4.67 2.39 -8.13
N ALA A 34 -4.65 1.10 -8.48
CA ALA A 34 -4.07 0.64 -9.74
C ALA A 34 -4.86 1.14 -10.96
N LYS A 35 -6.15 1.48 -10.77
CA LYS A 35 -7.07 1.93 -11.83
C LYS A 35 -6.91 3.41 -12.15
N ASP A 36 -6.36 4.20 -11.23
CA ASP A 36 -6.11 5.62 -11.41
C ASP A 36 -4.73 6.01 -10.85
N ARG A 37 -3.69 5.76 -11.66
CA ARG A 37 -2.29 6.04 -11.33
C ARG A 37 -1.93 7.53 -11.33
N THR A 38 -2.86 8.40 -11.69
CA THR A 38 -2.64 9.86 -11.70
C THR A 38 -2.85 10.47 -10.32
N ARG A 39 -3.59 9.79 -9.44
CA ARG A 39 -3.76 10.19 -8.05
C ARG A 39 -2.47 9.98 -7.26
N GLU A 40 -2.24 10.89 -6.32
CA GLU A 40 -1.14 10.77 -5.38
C GLU A 40 -1.31 9.51 -4.50
N PRO A 41 -0.25 8.70 -4.32
CA PRO A 41 -0.29 7.57 -3.40
C PRO A 41 -0.49 8.03 -1.96
N LEU A 42 -1.23 7.24 -1.18
CA LEU A 42 -1.21 7.36 0.27
C LEU A 42 0.14 6.85 0.79
N THR A 43 0.80 7.63 1.65
CA THR A 43 2.09 7.26 2.24
C THR A 43 1.96 7.03 3.73
N PHE A 44 2.55 5.95 4.21
CA PHE A 44 2.59 5.56 5.61
C PHE A 44 4.04 5.43 6.05
N THR A 45 4.33 5.88 7.27
CA THR A 45 5.62 5.64 7.93
C THR A 45 5.83 4.15 8.18
N GLY A 46 7.08 3.76 8.46
CA GLY A 46 7.40 2.38 8.83
C GLY A 46 6.59 1.85 10.03
N GLN A 47 6.35 2.69 11.04
CA GLN A 47 5.57 2.30 12.23
C GLN A 47 4.09 2.09 11.89
N GLU A 48 3.46 3.07 11.21
CA GLU A 48 2.05 2.97 10.80
C GLU A 48 1.82 1.74 9.90
N TRP A 49 2.74 1.44 8.99
CA TRP A 49 2.64 0.27 8.13
C TRP A 49 2.77 -1.05 8.92
N ALA A 50 3.67 -1.10 9.90
CA ALA A 50 3.82 -2.27 10.77
C ALA A 50 2.56 -2.52 11.62
N ASP A 51 2.00 -1.46 12.21
CA ASP A 51 0.78 -1.53 13.01
C ASP A 51 -0.43 -1.95 12.16
N PHE A 52 -0.58 -1.38 10.96
CA PHE A 52 -1.62 -1.77 10.01
C PHE A 52 -1.53 -3.26 9.65
N VAL A 53 -0.33 -3.76 9.30
CA VAL A 53 -0.14 -5.18 8.97
C VAL A 53 -0.44 -6.08 10.16
N SER A 54 -0.10 -5.66 11.38
CA SER A 54 -0.41 -6.38 12.61
C SER A 54 -1.93 -6.46 12.84
N GLY A 55 -2.64 -5.34 12.70
CA GLY A 55 -4.10 -5.26 12.83
C GLY A 55 -4.83 -6.15 11.82
N VAL A 56 -4.43 -6.09 10.54
CA VAL A 56 -4.98 -6.96 9.47
C VAL A 56 -4.78 -8.44 9.82
N LYS A 57 -3.59 -8.84 10.26
CA LYS A 57 -3.32 -10.24 10.64
C LYS A 57 -4.09 -10.68 11.90
N SER A 58 -4.47 -9.74 12.74
CA SER A 58 -5.24 -9.98 13.96
C SER A 58 -6.75 -9.99 13.72
N GLY A 59 -7.20 -9.74 12.49
CA GLY A 59 -8.62 -9.66 12.12
C GLY A 59 -9.31 -8.38 12.60
N GLU A 60 -8.55 -7.31 12.89
CA GLU A 60 -9.10 -6.04 13.39
C GLU A 60 -10.13 -5.41 12.44
N PHE A 61 -10.02 -5.70 11.13
CA PHE A 61 -10.83 -5.10 10.07
C PHE A 61 -11.83 -6.07 9.41
N ASP A 62 -12.07 -7.25 10.01
CA ASP A 62 -12.93 -8.31 9.43
C ASP A 62 -14.41 -8.20 9.85
N PHE A 63 -14.92 -6.98 10.02
CA PHE A 63 -16.30 -6.69 10.46
C PHE A 63 -17.38 -6.94 9.39
#